data_AF-A0A3B9SZ46-F1
#
_entry.id   AF-A0A3B9SZ46-F1
#
_cell.length_a   1.000
_cell.length_b   1.000
_cell.length_c   1.000
_cell.angle_alpha   90.00
_cell.angle_beta   90.00
_cell.angle_gamma   90.00
#
_symmetry.space_group_name_H-M   'P 1'
#
loop_
_entity.id
_entity.type
_entity.pdbx_description
1 polymer ?
#
loop_
_entity_poly.entity_id
_entity_poly.type
_entity_poly.pdbx_seq_one_letter_code
_entity_poly.pdbx_strand_id
1 'polypeptide(L)'
;GRMIWKHENTITNDYVNYTYDANGKLVTEEFYASDFHPHRIEYSYDQYGNLLRKVTTYTGEDDPMFDMMSTTEDFSDMELDNAGRIVKQREMSASGTTANFETAFSYDGAGNCVREERKALNEGMEPASEITSRTFDESGNMTSEIILRQMTSGAEFTLTRTIQYDSEGRMTCQKTDTDGEIVEVQYTYEPV
;
A
#
# COMPACT_ATOMS: atom_id res chain seq x y z
N GLY A 1 -25.64 8.95 -3.22
CA GLY A 1 -24.68 8.75 -4.31
C GLY A 1 -25.38 8.07 -5.46
N ARG A 2 -25.04 8.40 -6.70
CA ARG A 2 -25.60 7.76 -7.89
C ARG A 2 -24.68 6.57 -8.24
N MET A 3 -25.25 5.38 -8.38
CA MET A 3 -24.56 4.19 -8.90
C MET A 3 -24.22 4.44 -10.37
N ILE A 4 -22.95 4.29 -10.76
CA ILE A 4 -22.48 4.68 -12.11
C ILE A 4 -21.81 3.51 -12.85
N TRP A 5 -21.31 2.48 -12.15
CA TRP A 5 -20.68 1.33 -12.83
C TRP A 5 -20.72 0.03 -12.01
N LYS A 6 -21.01 -1.10 -12.67
CA LYS A 6 -20.93 -2.48 -12.16
C LYS A 6 -19.99 -3.26 -13.08
N HIS A 7 -18.93 -3.84 -12.53
CA HIS A 7 -18.12 -4.85 -13.24
C HIS A 7 -18.60 -6.23 -12.79
N GLU A 8 -18.91 -7.14 -13.70
CA GLU A 8 -19.51 -8.45 -13.37
C GLU A 8 -18.76 -9.58 -14.07
N ASN A 9 -18.32 -10.57 -13.29
CA ASN A 9 -17.90 -11.86 -13.81
C ASN A 9 -19.13 -12.78 -13.88
N THR A 10 -19.68 -12.96 -15.08
CA THR A 10 -20.93 -13.71 -15.29
C THR A 10 -20.82 -15.22 -14.98
N ILE A 11 -19.62 -15.75 -14.77
CA ILE A 11 -19.42 -17.17 -14.43
C ILE A 11 -19.56 -17.40 -12.92
N THR A 12 -19.03 -16.49 -12.11
CA THR A 12 -19.03 -16.58 -10.64
C THR A 12 -20.07 -15.68 -9.98
N ASN A 13 -20.69 -14.78 -10.76
CA ASN A 13 -21.57 -13.71 -10.29
C ASN A 13 -20.86 -12.75 -9.31
N ASP A 14 -19.53 -12.67 -9.39
CA ASP A 14 -18.76 -11.69 -8.64
C ASP A 14 -18.91 -10.32 -9.31
N TYR A 15 -19.06 -9.28 -8.50
CA TYR A 15 -19.13 -7.92 -9.02
C TYR A 15 -18.57 -6.88 -8.07
N VAL A 16 -18.20 -5.75 -8.64
CA VAL A 16 -17.77 -4.56 -7.90
C VAL A 16 -18.66 -3.38 -8.26
N ASN A 17 -19.21 -2.73 -7.24
CA ASN A 17 -19.95 -1.48 -7.39
C ASN A 17 -19.06 -0.28 -7.06
N TYR A 18 -19.13 0.74 -7.91
CA TYR A 18 -18.43 2.00 -7.71
C TYR A 18 -19.44 3.15 -7.54
N THR A 19 -19.22 3.99 -6.54
CA THR A 19 -19.95 5.26 -6.41
C THR A 19 -19.00 6.44 -6.44
N TYR A 20 -19.45 7.54 -7.02
CA TYR A 20 -18.63 8.73 -7.21
C TYR A 20 -19.32 9.96 -6.60
N ASP A 21 -18.51 10.93 -6.18
CA ASP A 21 -18.98 12.25 -5.77
C ASP A 21 -19.44 13.08 -6.98
N ALA A 22 -19.90 14.30 -6.73
CA ALA A 22 -20.37 15.22 -7.78
C ALA A 22 -19.27 15.65 -8.77
N ASN A 23 -17.99 15.50 -8.41
CA ASN A 23 -16.83 15.83 -9.22
C ASN A 23 -16.24 14.60 -9.94
N GLY A 24 -16.88 13.44 -9.81
CA GLY A 24 -16.44 12.20 -10.43
C GLY A 24 -15.30 11.49 -9.69
N LYS A 25 -15.01 11.84 -8.43
CA LYS A 25 -14.05 11.09 -7.59
C LYS A 25 -14.73 9.89 -6.97
N LEU A 26 -14.00 8.78 -6.91
CA LEU A 26 -14.48 7.52 -6.36
C LEU A 26 -14.68 7.65 -4.84
N VAL A 27 -15.89 7.44 -4.34
CA VAL A 27 -16.20 7.56 -2.90
C VAL A 27 -16.35 6.18 -2.27
N THR A 28 -16.86 5.19 -3.01
CA THR A 28 -16.99 3.84 -2.47
C THR A 28 -16.70 2.77 -3.52
N GLU A 29 -16.12 1.67 -3.06
CA GLU A 29 -16.05 0.39 -3.77
C GLU A 29 -16.72 -0.68 -2.91
N GLU A 30 -17.59 -1.50 -3.49
CA GLU A 30 -18.20 -2.63 -2.79
C GLU A 30 -17.92 -3.90 -3.58
N PHE A 31 -17.19 -4.82 -2.97
CA PHE A 31 -16.79 -6.09 -3.57
C PHE A 31 -17.76 -7.16 -3.11
N TYR A 32 -18.33 -7.87 -4.09
CA TYR A 32 -19.18 -9.01 -3.88
C TYR A 32 -18.56 -10.17 -4.64
N ALA A 33 -17.89 -11.07 -3.92
CA ALA A 33 -17.30 -12.26 -4.50
C ALA A 33 -17.92 -13.50 -3.83
N SER A 34 -18.10 -14.55 -4.62
CA SER A 34 -18.66 -15.83 -4.18
C SER A 34 -17.67 -16.67 -3.38
N ASP A 35 -16.37 -16.41 -3.56
CA ASP A 35 -15.24 -17.11 -2.92
C ASP A 35 -14.54 -16.29 -1.82
N PHE A 36 -14.98 -15.05 -1.60
CA PHE A 36 -14.38 -14.14 -0.61
C PHE A 36 -15.45 -13.34 0.14
N HIS A 37 -15.10 -12.92 1.36
CA HIS A 37 -15.98 -12.07 2.16
C HIS A 37 -16.25 -10.75 1.45
N PRO A 38 -17.52 -10.38 1.26
CA PRO A 38 -17.83 -9.06 0.73
C PRO A 38 -17.21 -8.00 1.65
N HIS A 39 -16.71 -6.95 1.03
CA HIS A 39 -16.13 -5.83 1.75
C HIS A 39 -16.42 -4.54 1.02
N ARG A 40 -16.49 -3.47 1.80
CA ARG A 40 -16.74 -2.12 1.33
C ARG A 40 -15.56 -1.25 1.66
N ILE A 41 -15.12 -0.47 0.68
CA ILE A 41 -14.07 0.53 0.84
C ILE A 41 -14.70 1.91 0.69
N GLU A 42 -14.41 2.81 1.62
CA GLU A 42 -14.83 4.21 1.57
C GLU A 42 -13.62 5.13 1.51
N TYR A 43 -13.73 6.16 0.66
CA TYR A 43 -12.70 7.16 0.42
C TYR A 43 -13.18 8.54 0.81
N SER A 44 -12.30 9.32 1.44
CA SER A 44 -12.53 10.74 1.70
C SER A 44 -11.37 11.58 1.19
N TYR A 45 -11.69 12.79 0.72
CA TYR A 45 -10.74 13.67 0.05
C TYR A 45 -10.73 15.05 0.69
N ASP A 46 -9.60 15.77 0.56
CA ASP A 46 -9.54 17.20 0.86
C ASP A 46 -10.28 18.04 -0.21
N GLN A 47 -10.34 19.35 0.00
CA GLN A 47 -10.98 20.28 -0.94
C GLN A 47 -10.31 20.37 -2.32
N TYR A 48 -9.04 19.96 -2.42
CA TYR A 48 -8.28 19.90 -3.68
C TYR A 48 -8.40 18.53 -4.35
N GLY A 49 -9.03 17.57 -3.67
CA GLY A 49 -9.29 16.24 -4.16
C GLY A 49 -8.20 15.21 -3.85
N ASN A 50 -7.30 15.49 -2.91
CA ASN A 50 -6.29 14.55 -2.45
C ASN A 50 -6.88 13.57 -1.44
N LEU A 51 -6.48 12.30 -1.50
CA LEU A 51 -7.03 11.25 -0.63
C LEU A 51 -6.56 11.44 0.82
N LEU A 52 -7.49 11.63 1.75
CA LEU A 52 -7.22 11.83 3.18
C LEU A 52 -7.45 10.58 4.03
N ARG A 53 -8.45 9.77 3.66
CA ARG A 53 -8.79 8.57 4.43
C ARG A 53 -9.31 7.47 3.54
N LYS A 54 -8.91 6.25 3.87
CA LYS A 54 -9.47 5.00 3.37
C LYS A 54 -10.00 4.18 4.54
N VAL A 55 -11.21 3.64 4.41
CA VAL A 55 -11.82 2.73 5.38
C VAL A 55 -12.24 1.46 4.65
N THR A 56 -11.74 0.30 5.08
CA THR A 56 -12.19 -0.99 4.55
C THR A 56 -12.98 -1.71 5.62
N THR A 57 -14.24 -2.01 5.35
CA THR A 57 -15.14 -2.76 6.24
C THR A 57 -15.36 -4.15 5.68
N TYR A 58 -14.97 -5.18 6.43
CA TYR A 58 -15.23 -6.58 6.08
C TYR A 58 -16.51 -7.06 6.78
N THR A 59 -17.35 -7.82 6.10
CA THR A 59 -18.53 -8.46 6.72
C THR A 59 -18.21 -9.94 7.00
N GLY A 60 -18.42 -10.39 8.25
CA GLY A 60 -18.16 -11.78 8.69
C GLY A 60 -19.14 -12.82 8.11
N GLU A 61 -18.79 -14.10 8.28
CA GLU A 61 -19.53 -15.29 7.78
C GLU A 61 -20.93 -15.40 8.39
N ASP A 62 -21.88 -15.79 7.54
CA ASP A 62 -23.28 -16.16 7.80
C ASP A 62 -24.33 -15.02 7.90
N ASP A 63 -24.69 -14.37 6.77
CA ASP A 63 -26.05 -14.36 6.19
C ASP A 63 -26.27 -13.17 5.21
N PRO A 64 -26.97 -13.41 4.07
CA PRO A 64 -27.23 -12.45 3.01
C PRO A 64 -28.03 -11.21 3.43
N MET A 65 -27.44 -10.06 3.10
CA MET A 65 -28.06 -8.74 3.12
C MET A 65 -27.91 -7.99 4.46
N PHE A 66 -26.64 -7.83 4.85
CA PHE A 66 -26.16 -6.64 5.55
C PHE A 66 -26.55 -6.52 7.04
N ASP A 67 -26.67 -7.63 7.79
CA ASP A 67 -26.99 -7.57 9.22
C ASP A 67 -25.76 -7.81 10.13
N MET A 68 -25.11 -6.68 10.43
CA MET A 68 -24.60 -6.26 11.74
C MET A 68 -24.25 -7.36 12.76
N MET A 69 -22.95 -7.72 12.88
CA MET A 69 -22.19 -7.95 14.13
C MET A 69 -20.93 -8.83 13.93
N SER A 70 -19.99 -8.37 13.10
CA SER A 70 -18.54 -8.57 13.30
C SER A 70 -17.81 -7.87 12.16
N THR A 71 -17.85 -6.54 12.15
CA THR A 71 -17.11 -5.74 11.18
C THR A 71 -15.71 -5.46 11.73
N THR A 72 -14.68 -6.05 11.13
CA THR A 72 -13.34 -5.51 11.27
C THR A 72 -13.20 -4.36 10.28
N GLU A 73 -12.72 -3.22 10.74
CA GLU A 73 -12.49 -2.04 9.91
C GLU A 73 -11.00 -1.73 9.89
N ASP A 74 -10.43 -1.60 8.69
CA ASP A 74 -9.08 -1.07 8.54
C ASP A 74 -9.17 0.40 8.14
N PHE A 75 -8.61 1.28 8.97
CA PHE A 75 -8.55 2.71 8.64
C PHE A 75 -7.12 3.13 8.32
N SER A 76 -6.99 3.99 7.32
CA SER A 76 -5.74 4.70 7.02
C SER A 76 -6.02 6.18 6.88
N ASP A 77 -5.37 6.99 7.71
CA ASP A 77 -5.35 8.46 7.57
C ASP A 77 -4.06 8.88 6.85
N MET A 78 -4.16 9.84 5.94
CA MET A 78 -3.05 10.29 5.09
C MET A 78 -2.87 11.81 5.19
N GLU A 79 -1.62 12.25 5.23
CA GLU A 79 -1.22 13.66 5.08
C GLU A 79 -0.40 13.79 3.80
N LEU A 80 -0.61 14.87 3.05
CA LEU A 80 0.04 15.08 1.76
C LEU A 80 0.85 16.38 1.73
N ASP A 81 1.87 16.39 0.88
CA ASP A 81 2.56 17.63 0.52
C ASP A 81 1.78 18.45 -0.52
N ASN A 82 2.32 19.62 -0.88
CA ASN A 82 1.72 20.52 -1.87
C ASN A 82 1.63 19.94 -3.28
N ALA A 83 2.36 18.84 -3.58
CA ALA A 83 2.28 18.13 -4.85
C ALA A 83 1.25 16.99 -4.81
N GLY A 84 0.53 16.80 -3.69
CA GLY A 84 -0.46 15.74 -3.51
C GLY A 84 0.18 14.37 -3.26
N ARG A 85 1.44 14.32 -2.82
CA ARG A 85 2.13 13.07 -2.45
C ARG A 85 1.96 12.83 -0.97
N ILE A 86 1.71 11.59 -0.57
CA ILE A 86 1.56 11.20 0.83
C ILE A 86 2.90 11.39 1.54
N VAL A 87 2.96 12.24 2.57
CA VAL A 87 4.16 12.41 3.42
C VAL A 87 4.04 11.66 4.73
N LYS A 88 2.81 11.31 5.12
CA LYS A 88 2.53 10.52 6.31
C LYS A 88 1.28 9.68 6.12
N GLN A 89 1.31 8.44 6.59
CA GLN A 89 0.16 7.55 6.68
C GLN A 89 0.08 6.98 8.09
N ARG A 90 -1.12 6.89 8.66
CA ARG A 90 -1.38 6.22 9.93
C ARG A 90 -2.36 5.08 9.72
N GLU A 91 -1.92 3.86 10.00
CA GLU A 91 -2.77 2.68 10.03
C GLU A 91 -3.42 2.60 11.41
N MET A 92 -4.75 2.63 11.47
CA MET A 92 -5.48 2.68 12.74
C MET A 92 -5.84 1.29 13.27
N SER A 93 -6.18 1.23 14.56
CA SER A 93 -6.83 0.09 15.17
C SER A 93 -8.18 -0.21 14.52
N ALA A 94 -8.68 -1.43 14.72
CA ALA A 94 -9.99 -1.84 14.20
C ALA A 94 -11.18 -0.98 14.71
N SER A 95 -10.99 -0.27 15.83
CA SER A 95 -11.94 0.72 16.36
C SER A 95 -11.80 2.11 15.75
N GLY A 96 -10.74 2.36 14.98
CA GLY A 96 -10.40 3.66 14.40
C GLY A 96 -9.95 4.71 15.42
N THR A 97 -9.75 4.34 16.69
CA THR A 97 -9.50 5.27 17.79
C THR A 97 -8.03 5.56 18.03
N THR A 98 -7.14 4.61 17.73
CA THR A 98 -5.69 4.75 17.91
C THR A 98 -4.96 4.34 16.64
N ALA A 99 -3.77 4.90 16.40
CA ALA A 99 -2.91 4.45 15.31
C ALA A 99 -2.06 3.26 15.79
N ASN A 100 -2.03 2.17 15.03
CA ASN A 100 -1.14 1.02 15.23
C ASN A 100 0.25 1.28 14.64
N PHE A 101 0.28 1.87 13.45
CA PHE A 101 1.51 2.27 12.76
C PHE A 101 1.42 3.69 12.24
N GLU A 102 2.56 4.36 12.16
CA GLU A 102 2.77 5.58 11.38
C GLU A 102 3.91 5.34 10.39
N THR A 103 3.68 5.66 9.12
CA THR A 103 4.68 5.61 8.06
C THR A 103 4.93 7.02 7.54
N ALA A 104 6.17 7.49 7.60
CA ALA A 104 6.60 8.75 7.01
C ALA A 104 7.32 8.50 5.67
N PHE A 105 7.05 9.35 4.68
CA PHE A 105 7.60 9.23 3.33
C PHE A 105 8.45 10.46 2.99
N SER A 106 9.55 10.24 2.28
CA SER A 106 10.37 11.33 1.71
C SER A 106 10.65 11.08 0.24
N TYR A 107 10.71 12.17 -0.51
CA TYR A 107 10.85 12.15 -1.96
C TYR A 107 12.05 12.99 -2.40
N ASP A 108 12.68 12.58 -3.51
CA ASP A 108 13.65 13.42 -4.19
C ASP A 108 12.98 14.55 -5.01
N GLY A 109 13.79 15.35 -5.70
CA GLY A 109 13.31 16.45 -6.53
C GLY A 109 12.54 16.02 -7.78
N ALA A 110 12.73 14.77 -8.26
CA ALA A 110 11.97 14.19 -9.36
C ALA A 110 10.65 13.56 -8.88
N GLY A 111 10.51 13.37 -7.57
CA GLY A 111 9.33 12.81 -6.93
C GLY A 111 9.39 11.31 -6.68
N ASN A 112 10.55 10.69 -6.80
CA ASN A 112 10.73 9.29 -6.43
C ASN A 112 10.77 9.16 -4.90
N CYS A 113 10.14 8.13 -4.34
CA CYS A 113 10.16 7.89 -2.90
C CYS A 113 11.51 7.29 -2.48
N VAL A 114 12.35 8.11 -1.84
CA VAL A 114 13.71 7.73 -1.43
C VAL A 114 13.76 7.15 -0.03
N ARG A 115 12.73 7.38 0.80
CA ARG A 115 12.68 6.84 2.16
C ARG A 115 11.25 6.64 2.65
N GLU A 116 11.04 5.50 3.29
CA GLU A 116 9.85 5.15 4.07
C GLU A 116 10.30 4.76 5.48
N GLU A 117 9.65 5.32 6.50
CA GLU A 117 9.93 5.00 7.90
C GLU A 117 8.62 4.67 8.61
N ARG A 118 8.39 3.37 8.82
CA ARG A 118 7.23 2.83 9.51
C ARG A 118 7.58 2.54 10.97
N LYS A 119 6.73 2.98 11.89
CA LYS A 119 6.93 2.81 13.33
C LYS A 119 5.67 2.29 13.99
N ALA A 120 5.81 1.28 14.85
CA ALA A 120 4.77 0.83 15.75
C ALA A 120 4.45 1.91 16.80
N LEU A 121 3.17 2.21 16.98
CA LEU A 121 2.68 3.19 17.95
C LEU A 121 1.98 2.55 19.16
N ASN A 122 1.59 1.27 19.04
CA ASN A 122 0.95 0.50 20.10
C ASN A 122 1.79 -0.74 20.46
N GLU A 123 1.65 -1.20 21.71
CA GLU A 123 2.29 -2.43 22.19
C GLU A 123 1.80 -3.67 21.43
N GLY A 124 2.69 -4.64 21.24
CA GLY A 124 2.39 -5.90 20.54
C GLY A 124 2.41 -5.81 19.01
N MET A 125 2.69 -4.64 18.44
CA MET A 125 2.87 -4.47 17.00
C MET A 125 4.31 -4.81 16.59
N GLU A 126 4.44 -5.58 15.53
CA GLU A 126 5.74 -5.93 14.92
C GLU A 126 5.73 -5.61 13.42
N PRO A 127 6.85 -5.14 12.84
CA PRO A 127 8.09 -4.76 13.54
C PRO A 127 7.92 -3.50 14.40
N ALA A 128 8.77 -3.30 15.40
CA ALA A 128 8.81 -2.05 16.17
C ALA A 128 9.11 -0.83 15.27
N SER A 129 10.00 -1.01 14.29
CA SER A 129 10.18 -0.09 13.17
C SER A 129 10.69 -0.79 11.91
N GLU A 130 10.40 -0.19 10.77
CA GLU A 130 10.94 -0.58 9.47
C GLU A 130 11.34 0.69 8.71
N ILE A 131 12.57 0.72 8.21
CA ILE A 131 13.08 1.78 7.36
C ILE A 131 13.40 1.18 6.00
N THR A 132 12.76 1.70 4.95
CA THR A 132 13.11 1.39 3.56
C THR A 132 13.76 2.61 2.94
N SER A 133 14.97 2.46 2.40
CA SER A 133 15.70 3.52 1.70
C SER A 133 16.01 3.11 0.27
N ARG A 134 15.77 4.00 -0.68
CA ARG A 134 15.89 3.70 -2.12
C ARG A 134 16.74 4.74 -2.83
N THR A 135 17.44 4.29 -3.87
CA THR A 135 18.15 5.18 -4.81
C THR A 135 17.68 4.90 -6.23
N PHE A 136 17.76 5.91 -7.07
CA PHE A 136 17.29 5.89 -8.45
C PHE A 136 18.36 6.46 -9.37
N ASP A 137 18.40 5.98 -10.61
CA ASP A 137 19.18 6.59 -11.68
C ASP A 137 18.48 7.85 -12.25
N GLU A 138 19.12 8.52 -13.20
CA GLU A 138 18.58 9.73 -13.84
C GLU A 138 17.30 9.48 -14.66
N SER A 139 17.04 8.22 -15.05
CA SER A 139 15.82 7.82 -15.76
C SER A 139 14.69 7.44 -14.80
N GLY A 140 14.93 7.46 -13.48
CA GLY A 140 13.98 7.09 -12.45
C GLY A 140 13.90 5.59 -12.18
N ASN A 141 14.83 4.77 -12.70
CA ASN A 141 14.87 3.35 -12.36
C ASN A 141 15.52 3.16 -10.99
N MET A 142 14.92 2.33 -10.14
CA MET A 142 15.46 2.04 -8.80
C MET A 142 16.76 1.24 -8.91
N THR A 143 17.86 1.77 -8.39
CA THR A 143 19.20 1.14 -8.42
C THR A 143 19.56 0.44 -7.12
N SER A 144 18.98 0.86 -5.98
CA SER A 144 19.15 0.17 -4.72
C SER A 144 17.93 0.28 -3.81
N GLU A 145 17.75 -0.71 -2.95
CA GLU A 145 16.79 -0.71 -1.84
C GLU A 145 17.45 -1.32 -0.61
N ILE A 146 17.31 -0.67 0.54
CA ILE A 146 17.76 -1.19 1.84
C ILE A 146 16.54 -1.19 2.76
N ILE A 147 16.19 -2.35 3.30
CA ILE A 147 15.13 -2.52 4.29
C ILE A 147 15.80 -2.91 5.61
N LEU A 148 15.66 -2.07 6.63
CA LEU A 148 16.08 -2.34 8.01
C LEU A 148 14.83 -2.51 8.86
N ARG A 149 14.66 -3.68 9.47
CA ARG A 149 13.58 -3.94 10.45
C ARG A 149 14.18 -4.10 11.84
N GLN A 150 13.56 -3.43 12.81
CA GLN A 150 13.85 -3.63 14.22
C GLN A 150 12.61 -4.24 14.88
N MET A 151 12.79 -5.39 15.50
CA MET A 151 11.74 -6.08 16.25
C MET A 151 11.65 -5.54 17.69
N THR A 152 10.53 -5.71 18.37
CA THR A 152 10.42 -5.29 19.79
C THR A 152 11.35 -6.08 20.71
N SER A 153 11.77 -7.29 20.29
CA SER A 153 12.78 -8.09 20.97
C SER A 153 14.21 -7.52 20.89
N GLY A 154 14.42 -6.49 20.07
CA GLY A 154 15.74 -5.93 19.75
C GLY A 154 16.47 -6.67 18.63
N ALA A 155 15.86 -7.72 18.04
CA ALA A 155 16.40 -8.35 16.85
C ALA A 155 16.33 -7.39 15.65
N GLU A 156 17.35 -7.42 14.81
CA GLU A 156 17.40 -6.63 13.57
C GLU A 156 17.46 -7.57 12.37
N PHE A 157 16.84 -7.14 11.28
CA PHE A 157 16.86 -7.80 9.98
C PHE A 157 17.22 -6.77 8.93
N THR A 158 18.15 -7.11 8.04
CA THR A 158 18.57 -6.24 6.93
C THR A 158 18.46 -6.97 5.60
N LEU A 159 17.75 -6.35 4.65
CA LEU A 159 17.76 -6.73 3.24
C LEU A 159 18.37 -5.60 2.42
N THR A 160 19.38 -5.91 1.62
CA THR A 160 19.95 -4.98 0.64
C THR A 160 19.73 -5.54 -0.76
N ARG A 161 19.08 -4.77 -1.63
CA ARG A 161 18.90 -5.08 -3.04
C ARG A 161 19.63 -4.05 -3.89
N THR A 162 20.37 -4.50 -4.90
CA THR A 162 20.94 -3.64 -5.94
C THR A 162 20.51 -4.13 -7.31
N ILE A 163 20.16 -3.21 -8.19
CA ILE A 163 19.62 -3.50 -9.52
C ILE A 163 20.45 -2.74 -10.56
N GLN A 164 20.75 -3.43 -11.66
CA GLN A 164 21.40 -2.84 -12.83
C GLN A 164 20.47 -2.97 -14.03
N TYR A 165 20.58 -1.99 -14.94
CA TYR A 165 19.78 -1.92 -16.16
C TYR A 165 20.70 -1.77 -17.38
N ASP A 166 20.21 -2.17 -18.54
CA ASP A 166 20.80 -1.81 -19.82
C ASP A 166 20.39 -0.40 -20.26
N SER A 167 20.87 0.03 -21.44
CA SER A 167 20.55 1.34 -22.01
C SER A 167 19.08 1.51 -22.44
N GLU A 168 18.31 0.43 -22.51
CA GLU A 168 16.87 0.45 -22.81
C GLU A 168 16.02 0.44 -21.53
N GLY A 169 16.65 0.44 -20.35
CA GLY A 169 15.97 0.41 -19.05
C GLY A 169 15.52 -0.99 -18.63
N ARG A 170 16.00 -2.06 -19.29
CA ARG A 170 15.68 -3.45 -18.89
C ARG A 170 16.65 -3.91 -17.83
N MET A 171 16.14 -4.59 -16.80
CA MET A 171 16.95 -5.11 -15.69
C MET A 171 17.95 -6.16 -16.19
N THR A 172 19.25 -5.96 -16.00
CA THR A 172 20.30 -6.91 -16.40
C THR A 172 20.82 -7.72 -15.23
N CYS A 173 20.81 -7.15 -14.02
CA CYS A 173 21.23 -7.83 -12.80
C CYS A 173 20.37 -7.39 -11.62
N GLN A 174 20.01 -8.34 -10.76
CA GLN A 174 19.52 -8.09 -9.43
C GLN A 174 20.33 -8.90 -8.42
N LYS A 175 20.90 -8.22 -7.43
CA LYS A 175 21.55 -8.85 -6.29
C LYS A 175 20.78 -8.51 -5.02
N THR A 176 20.42 -9.53 -4.25
CA THR A 176 19.73 -9.42 -2.97
C THR A 176 20.60 -10.07 -1.91
N ASP A 177 20.98 -9.30 -0.90
CA ASP A 177 21.63 -9.75 0.33
C ASP A 177 20.60 -9.70 1.45
N THR A 178 20.31 -10.85 2.06
CA THR A 178 19.41 -10.97 3.20
C THR A 178 20.19 -11.53 4.38
N ASP A 179 20.51 -10.69 5.35
CA ASP A 179 21.32 -11.04 6.53
C ASP A 179 22.63 -11.80 6.20
N GLY A 180 23.29 -11.43 5.09
CA GLY A 180 24.54 -12.02 4.61
C GLY A 180 24.37 -13.13 3.58
N GLU A 181 23.14 -13.62 3.37
CA GLU A 181 22.84 -14.58 2.31
C GLU A 181 22.58 -13.84 1.00
N ILE A 182 23.46 -14.07 0.03
CA ILE A 182 23.46 -13.35 -1.24
C ILE A 182 22.86 -14.23 -2.35
N VAL A 183 21.83 -13.71 -3.00
CA VAL A 183 21.25 -14.23 -4.24
C VAL A 183 21.49 -13.23 -5.35
N GLU A 184 22.11 -13.66 -6.44
CA GLU A 184 22.33 -12.85 -7.63
C GLU A 184 21.64 -13.51 -8.84
N VAL A 185 20.86 -12.72 -9.57
CA VAL A 185 20.16 -13.12 -10.79
C VAL A 185 20.59 -12.22 -11.93
N GLN A 186 21.03 -12.84 -13.01
CA GLN A 186 21.45 -12.17 -14.25
C GLN A 186 20.40 -12.42 -15.32
N TYR A 187 20.04 -11.39 -16.07
CA TYR A 187 19.05 -11.44 -17.12
C TYR A 187 19.69 -11.17 -18.48
N THR A 188 19.29 -11.96 -19.47
CA THR A 188 19.65 -11.76 -20.87
C THR A 188 18.38 -11.64 -21.71
N TYR A 189 18.42 -10.74 -22.68
CA TYR A 189 17.30 -10.47 -23.58
C TYR A 189 17.71 -10.77 -25.01
N GLU A 190 16.77 -11.32 -25.79
CA GLU A 190 16.96 -11.45 -27.22
C GLU A 190 17.00 -10.06 -27.87
N PRO A 191 17.86 -9.83 -28.88
CA PRO A 191 17.85 -8.59 -29.64
C PRO A 191 16.53 -8.45 -30.40
N VAL A 192 15.99 -7.22 -30.41
CA VAL A 192 14.79 -6.85 -31.16
C VAL A 192 15.09 -6.69 -32.64
#